data_AF-A0A6N8F1B9-F1
#
_entry.id   AF-A0A6N8F1B9-F1
#
_cell.length_a   1.000
_cell.length_b   1.000
_cell.length_c   1.000
_cell.angle_alpha   90.00
_cell.angle_beta   90.00
_cell.angle_gamma   90.00
#
_symmetry.space_group_name_H-M   'P 1'
#
loop_
_entity.id
_entity.type
_entity.pdbx_description
1 polymer ?
#
loop_
_entity_poly.entity_id
_entity_poly.type
_entity_poly.pdbx_seq_one_letter_code
_entity_poly.pdbx_strand_id
1 'polypeptide(L)'
;MGQRANLIIVRNNYYELYYSHWCANTLPKDLFWGEQHAVKFIEMQKQVDESGWLDDVWAEGGAVVDLDKKKLVFYGGEDILYNVPLRNLYLRLMRNIWSGWEINWAYEGILDLANYVGYPQEKILTHGEDDLKAASLEPPEEKDWVDTIASVVFPQNELLLFPLSGGVEVYLAHGPNMIQEINKSYGYKSIALREWSKEFPVGGFHIDIDRRRLEFWHANDIPNISHELKSKWSGWEVVHHYGDYESHLKSTAGQLQFQDIDQHQLLADLKSQLLWESSNPVDALTCFAKKEAEAGRNVEINPHALRYDTYKLASKIKKEMLQRALESVL
;
A
#
# COMPACT_ATOMS: atom_id res chain seq x y z
N MET A 1 -5.65 -5.93 -19.11
CA MET A 1 -5.14 -4.69 -18.49
C MET A 1 -6.30 -3.99 -17.84
N GLY A 2 -6.17 -3.70 -16.55
CA GLY A 2 -7.12 -2.99 -15.71
C GLY A 2 -6.39 -2.50 -14.47
N GLN A 3 -7.08 -1.72 -13.65
CA GLN A 3 -6.64 -1.25 -12.33
C GLN A 3 -7.87 -1.38 -11.43
N ARG A 4 -8.14 -2.62 -11.01
CA ARG A 4 -9.47 -3.02 -10.52
C ARG A 4 -9.63 -2.73 -9.04
N ALA A 5 -10.82 -2.28 -8.68
CA ALA A 5 -11.14 -1.99 -7.30
C ALA A 5 -12.56 -2.38 -6.91
N ASN A 6 -12.69 -2.80 -5.65
CA ASN A 6 -13.97 -2.85 -4.95
C ASN A 6 -14.16 -1.60 -4.10
N LEU A 7 -15.31 -0.95 -4.26
CA LEU A 7 -15.71 0.23 -3.51
C LEU A 7 -16.97 -0.10 -2.73
N ILE A 8 -17.00 0.26 -1.46
CA ILE A 8 -18.05 -0.14 -0.54
C ILE A 8 -18.61 1.11 0.15
N ILE A 9 -19.92 1.22 0.21
CA ILE A 9 -20.62 2.23 1.03
C ILE A 9 -21.38 1.49 2.12
N VAL A 10 -21.14 1.83 3.38
CA VAL A 10 -21.92 1.32 4.52
C VAL A 10 -22.91 2.38 4.97
N ARG A 11 -24.19 1.99 5.05
CA ARG A 11 -25.30 2.83 5.53
C ARG A 11 -26.39 1.98 6.16
N ASN A 12 -26.95 2.44 7.28
CA ASN A 12 -27.94 1.71 8.06
C ASN A 12 -27.51 0.28 8.43
N ASN A 13 -26.22 0.06 8.74
CA ASN A 13 -25.59 -1.23 9.02
C ASN A 13 -25.62 -2.25 7.87
N TYR A 14 -25.87 -1.83 6.63
CA TYR A 14 -25.73 -2.65 5.43
C TYR A 14 -24.68 -2.03 4.50
N TYR A 15 -24.01 -2.87 3.71
CA TYR A 15 -23.07 -2.40 2.72
C TYR A 15 -23.60 -2.58 1.29
N GLU A 16 -23.29 -1.60 0.44
CA GLU A 16 -23.47 -1.65 -1.00
C GLU A 16 -22.09 -1.84 -1.65
N LEU A 17 -21.96 -2.81 -2.56
CA LEU A 17 -20.70 -3.11 -3.25
C LEU A 17 -20.72 -2.57 -4.67
N TYR A 18 -19.61 -1.95 -5.06
CA TYR A 18 -19.38 -1.43 -6.39
C TYR A 18 -18.05 -1.94 -6.93
N TYR A 19 -18.00 -2.10 -8.24
CA TYR A 19 -16.83 -2.53 -8.99
C TYR A 19 -16.40 -1.44 -9.97
N SER A 20 -15.10 -1.17 -9.99
CA SER A 20 -14.47 -0.37 -11.04
C SER A 20 -13.33 -1.13 -11.69
N HIS A 21 -13.21 -1.02 -13.02
CA HIS A 21 -12.12 -1.65 -13.77
C HIS A 21 -10.85 -0.79 -13.82
N TRP A 22 -10.92 0.48 -13.42
CA TRP A 22 -9.89 1.48 -13.73
C TRP A 22 -9.43 2.36 -12.58
N CYS A 23 -10.13 2.37 -11.44
CA CYS A 23 -9.87 3.40 -10.44
C CYS A 23 -8.81 3.03 -9.39
N ALA A 24 -8.28 1.80 -9.37
CA ALA A 24 -7.36 1.40 -8.30
C ALA A 24 -6.17 2.36 -8.15
N ASN A 25 -5.57 2.78 -9.26
CA ASN A 25 -4.45 3.73 -9.27
C ASN A 25 -4.87 5.20 -9.06
N THR A 26 -6.14 5.56 -9.26
CA THR A 26 -6.65 6.93 -9.04
C THR A 26 -7.36 7.11 -7.70
N LEU A 27 -7.58 6.02 -6.95
CA LEU A 27 -8.35 6.01 -5.70
C LEU A 27 -7.95 7.10 -4.71
N PRO A 28 -6.65 7.30 -4.37
CA PRO A 28 -6.26 8.38 -3.46
C PRO A 28 -6.79 9.75 -3.95
N LYS A 29 -6.63 10.06 -5.23
CA LYS A 29 -7.11 11.30 -5.81
C LYS A 29 -8.63 11.42 -5.83
N ASP A 30 -9.34 10.32 -6.08
CA ASP A 30 -10.80 10.32 -6.16
C ASP A 30 -11.46 10.38 -4.77
N LEU A 31 -10.78 9.93 -3.72
CA LEU A 31 -11.27 9.98 -2.34
C LEU A 31 -10.85 11.24 -1.59
N PHE A 32 -9.77 11.92 -2.01
CA PHE A 32 -9.18 13.04 -1.26
C PHE A 32 -10.16 14.17 -0.93
N TRP A 33 -11.15 14.43 -1.79
CA TRP A 33 -11.97 15.65 -1.77
C TRP A 33 -13.19 15.60 -0.83
N GLY A 34 -13.21 14.68 0.12
CA GLY A 34 -14.24 14.61 1.17
C GLY A 34 -15.43 13.71 0.83
N GLU A 35 -16.22 13.43 1.86
CA GLU A 35 -17.38 12.52 1.85
C GLU A 35 -18.29 12.68 0.64
N GLN A 36 -18.80 13.89 0.39
CA GLN A 36 -19.78 14.12 -0.68
C GLN A 36 -19.22 13.83 -2.07
N HIS A 37 -17.92 14.06 -2.27
CA HIS A 37 -17.25 13.78 -3.54
C HIS A 37 -17.01 12.28 -3.70
N ALA A 38 -16.48 11.64 -2.65
CA ALA A 38 -16.19 10.20 -2.64
C ALA A 38 -17.46 9.36 -2.82
N VAL A 39 -18.55 9.65 -2.10
CA VAL A 39 -19.82 8.92 -2.23
C VAL A 39 -20.36 9.01 -3.65
N LYS A 40 -20.42 10.22 -4.23
CA LYS A 40 -20.86 10.40 -5.62
C LYS A 40 -19.98 9.67 -6.62
N PHE A 41 -18.67 9.70 -6.40
CA PHE A 41 -17.72 8.97 -7.23
C PHE A 41 -17.98 7.46 -7.20
N ILE A 42 -18.20 6.89 -6.01
CA ILE A 42 -18.47 5.46 -5.82
C ILE A 42 -19.81 5.07 -6.43
N GLU A 43 -20.87 5.84 -6.18
CA GLU A 43 -22.22 5.59 -6.73
C GLU A 43 -22.28 5.65 -8.26
N MET A 44 -21.34 6.35 -8.91
CA MET A 44 -21.21 6.35 -10.38
C MET A 44 -20.60 5.05 -10.93
N GLN A 45 -20.00 4.20 -10.10
CA GLN A 45 -19.41 2.94 -10.55
C GLN A 45 -20.48 1.85 -10.73
N LYS A 46 -20.07 0.65 -11.17
CA LYS A 46 -21.02 -0.45 -11.35
C LYS A 46 -21.36 -1.07 -10.00
N GLN A 47 -22.58 -0.88 -9.52
CA GLN A 47 -23.09 -1.65 -8.37
C GLN A 47 -23.14 -3.15 -8.73
N VAL A 48 -22.71 -4.01 -7.82
CA VAL A 48 -22.63 -5.46 -7.97
C VAL A 48 -23.12 -6.13 -6.68
N ASP A 49 -23.51 -7.40 -6.77
CA ASP A 49 -23.81 -8.23 -5.60
C ASP A 49 -22.53 -8.83 -5.00
N GLU A 50 -22.66 -9.68 -3.99
CA GLU A 50 -21.53 -10.33 -3.32
C GLU A 50 -20.60 -11.11 -4.25
N SER A 51 -21.07 -11.58 -5.42
CA SER A 51 -20.20 -12.26 -6.39
C SER A 51 -19.21 -11.31 -7.09
N GLY A 52 -19.39 -9.99 -6.91
CA GLY A 52 -18.52 -8.96 -7.44
C GLY A 52 -17.31 -8.61 -6.56
N TRP A 53 -17.14 -9.25 -5.40
CA TRP A 53 -15.90 -9.16 -4.65
C TRP A 53 -14.74 -9.72 -5.47
N LEU A 54 -13.63 -9.01 -5.45
CA LEU A 54 -12.34 -9.44 -5.97
C LEU A 54 -11.59 -10.20 -4.88
N ASP A 55 -10.76 -11.14 -5.29
CA ASP A 55 -9.79 -11.79 -4.42
C ASP A 55 -8.51 -10.95 -4.28
N ASP A 56 -7.60 -11.41 -3.42
CA ASP A 56 -6.29 -10.81 -3.18
C ASP A 56 -5.37 -10.75 -4.41
N VAL A 57 -5.62 -11.52 -5.46
CA VAL A 57 -4.83 -11.51 -6.70
C VAL A 57 -5.33 -10.43 -7.67
N TRP A 58 -6.64 -10.20 -7.71
CA TRP A 58 -7.25 -9.31 -8.69
C TRP A 58 -7.60 -7.92 -8.14
N ALA A 59 -7.66 -7.75 -6.82
CA ALA A 59 -7.97 -6.48 -6.18
C ALA A 59 -6.73 -5.58 -6.07
N GLU A 60 -6.60 -4.60 -6.97
CA GLU A 60 -5.47 -3.67 -7.02
C GLU A 60 -5.71 -2.39 -6.19
N GLY A 61 -6.91 -2.24 -5.64
CA GLY A 61 -7.29 -1.12 -4.78
C GLY A 61 -8.70 -1.29 -4.23
N GLY A 62 -9.08 -0.45 -3.28
CA GLY A 62 -10.44 -0.43 -2.79
C GLY A 62 -10.68 0.57 -1.68
N ALA A 63 -11.95 0.76 -1.34
CA ALA A 63 -12.35 1.65 -0.26
C ALA A 63 -13.66 1.22 0.41
N VAL A 64 -13.75 1.42 1.72
CA VAL A 64 -14.99 1.42 2.48
C VAL A 64 -15.25 2.83 2.98
N VAL A 65 -16.38 3.41 2.57
CA VAL A 65 -16.96 4.64 3.13
C VAL A 65 -18.11 4.25 4.06
N ASP A 66 -17.86 4.26 5.37
CA ASP A 66 -18.87 3.98 6.38
C ASP A 66 -19.53 5.28 6.86
N LEU A 67 -20.74 5.52 6.35
CA LEU A 67 -21.53 6.72 6.65
C LEU A 67 -22.12 6.67 8.07
N ASP A 68 -22.33 5.48 8.62
CA ASP A 68 -22.89 5.31 9.96
C ASP A 68 -21.86 5.65 11.04
N LYS A 69 -20.60 5.26 10.82
CA LYS A 69 -19.48 5.49 11.76
C LYS A 69 -18.59 6.66 11.39
N LYS A 70 -18.80 7.31 10.24
CA LYS A 70 -17.91 8.31 9.65
C LYS A 70 -16.47 7.81 9.56
N LYS A 71 -16.29 6.67 8.90
CA LYS A 71 -14.99 6.03 8.73
C LYS A 71 -14.68 5.76 7.27
N LEU A 72 -13.47 6.09 6.86
CA LEU A 72 -12.91 5.74 5.55
C LEU A 72 -11.73 4.80 5.75
N VAL A 73 -11.78 3.65 5.10
CA VAL A 73 -10.66 2.70 5.01
C VAL A 73 -10.39 2.44 3.53
N PHE A 74 -9.15 2.59 3.07
CA PHE A 74 -8.85 2.43 1.64
C PHE A 74 -7.38 2.08 1.39
N TYR A 75 -7.11 1.54 0.22
CA TYR A 75 -5.77 1.27 -0.32
C TYR A 75 -5.78 1.40 -1.85
N GLY A 76 -4.59 1.36 -2.45
CA GLY A 76 -4.38 1.54 -3.89
C GLY A 76 -3.59 2.80 -4.20
N GLY A 77 -3.66 3.26 -5.45
CA GLY A 77 -2.74 4.28 -5.98
C GLY A 77 -1.48 3.67 -6.58
N GLU A 78 -0.61 4.53 -7.11
CA GLU A 78 0.72 4.15 -7.60
C GLU A 78 1.76 4.58 -6.58
N ASP A 79 2.33 5.78 -6.72
CA ASP A 79 3.42 6.25 -5.84
C ASP A 79 3.05 6.23 -4.35
N ILE A 80 1.80 6.58 -4.00
CA ILE A 80 1.32 6.60 -2.60
C ILE A 80 1.27 5.19 -1.99
N LEU A 81 1.11 4.14 -2.80
CA LEU A 81 1.12 2.77 -2.30
C LEU A 81 2.51 2.39 -1.76
N TYR A 82 3.56 2.74 -2.51
CA TYR A 82 4.93 2.32 -2.24
C TYR A 82 5.75 3.32 -1.40
N ASN A 83 5.47 4.62 -1.52
CA ASN A 83 6.20 5.67 -0.82
C ASN A 83 5.52 6.01 0.52
N VAL A 84 5.99 5.38 1.60
CA VAL A 84 5.41 5.53 2.95
C VAL A 84 5.45 6.98 3.46
N PRO A 85 6.54 7.77 3.31
CA PRO A 85 6.53 9.19 3.63
C PRO A 85 5.45 10.00 2.90
N LEU A 86 5.31 9.78 1.58
CA LEU A 86 4.28 10.44 0.77
C LEU A 86 2.87 10.05 1.25
N ARG A 87 2.63 8.77 1.52
CA ARG A 87 1.38 8.26 2.07
C ARG A 87 1.03 8.86 3.42
N ASN A 88 2.00 8.96 4.32
CA ASN A 88 1.80 9.53 5.66
C ASN A 88 1.44 11.02 5.56
N LEU A 89 2.09 11.78 4.66
CA LEU A 89 1.75 13.17 4.38
C LEU A 89 0.33 13.30 3.78
N TYR A 90 0.01 12.46 2.80
CA TYR A 90 -1.30 12.40 2.17
C TYR A 90 -2.43 12.15 3.19
N LEU A 91 -2.28 11.14 4.05
CA LEU A 91 -3.26 10.82 5.10
C LEU A 91 -3.43 11.96 6.10
N ARG A 92 -2.34 12.65 6.47
CA ARG A 92 -2.41 13.84 7.34
C ARG A 92 -3.26 14.96 6.72
N LEU A 93 -3.06 15.26 5.44
CA LEU A 93 -3.83 16.28 4.73
C LEU A 93 -5.29 15.86 4.53
N MET A 94 -5.52 14.59 4.18
CA MET A 94 -6.85 14.05 3.93
C MET A 94 -7.74 14.12 5.18
N ARG A 95 -7.19 13.89 6.37
CA ARG A 95 -7.91 14.04 7.66
C ARG A 95 -8.44 15.45 7.89
N ASN A 96 -7.79 16.49 7.35
CA ASN A 96 -8.29 17.87 7.44
C ASN A 96 -9.41 18.15 6.44
N ILE A 97 -9.37 17.54 5.26
CA ILE A 97 -10.47 17.63 4.28
C ILE A 97 -11.70 16.87 4.78
N TRP A 98 -11.50 15.68 5.33
CA TRP A 98 -12.54 14.82 5.89
C TRP A 98 -12.80 15.12 7.37
N SER A 99 -13.13 16.37 7.67
CA SER A 99 -13.35 16.80 9.06
C SER A 99 -14.44 15.97 9.76
N GLY A 100 -14.11 15.44 10.95
CA GLY A 100 -15.02 14.61 11.74
C GLY A 100 -15.12 13.14 11.30
N TRP A 101 -14.24 12.69 10.41
CA TRP A 101 -14.12 11.30 9.99
C TRP A 101 -12.83 10.64 10.50
N GLU A 102 -12.89 9.33 10.76
CA GLU A 102 -11.71 8.49 10.96
C GLU A 102 -11.17 8.03 9.60
N ILE A 103 -9.91 8.32 9.30
CA ILE A 103 -9.27 7.98 8.01
C ILE A 103 -8.09 7.02 8.24
N ASN A 104 -8.23 5.81 7.71
CA ASN A 104 -7.25 4.73 7.83
C ASN A 104 -6.85 4.18 6.47
N TRP A 105 -5.60 3.73 6.39
CA TRP A 105 -5.12 2.92 5.28
C TRP A 105 -5.45 1.44 5.54
N ALA A 106 -5.81 0.70 4.50
CA ALA A 106 -5.91 -0.76 4.53
C ALA A 106 -4.52 -1.35 4.21
N TYR A 107 -3.81 -1.81 5.24
CA TYR A 107 -2.46 -2.34 5.11
C TYR A 107 -2.43 -3.79 4.61
N GLU A 108 -3.52 -4.53 4.83
CA GLU A 108 -3.71 -5.88 4.27
C GLU A 108 -4.66 -5.85 3.05
N GLY A 109 -4.77 -4.67 2.41
CA GLY A 109 -5.47 -4.48 1.14
C GLY A 109 -6.95 -4.82 1.20
N ILE A 110 -7.41 -5.63 0.25
CA ILE A 110 -8.80 -6.04 0.14
C ILE A 110 -9.29 -6.81 1.38
N LEU A 111 -8.39 -7.51 2.06
CA LEU A 111 -8.73 -8.28 3.26
C LEU A 111 -9.19 -7.38 4.41
N ASP A 112 -8.55 -6.23 4.60
CA ASP A 112 -8.98 -5.25 5.61
C ASP A 112 -10.39 -4.73 5.30
N LEU A 113 -10.72 -4.52 4.03
CA LEU A 113 -12.05 -4.06 3.62
C LEU A 113 -13.11 -5.14 3.84
N ALA A 114 -12.82 -6.38 3.46
CA ALA A 114 -13.70 -7.52 3.67
C ALA A 114 -13.97 -7.76 5.16
N ASN A 115 -12.90 -7.80 5.98
CA ASN A 115 -13.00 -7.94 7.43
C ASN A 115 -13.82 -6.79 8.05
N TYR A 116 -13.65 -5.57 7.56
CA TYR A 116 -14.37 -4.41 8.08
C TYR A 116 -15.90 -4.55 7.97
N VAL A 117 -16.39 -5.07 6.84
CA VAL A 117 -17.83 -5.27 6.60
C VAL A 117 -18.32 -6.68 6.96
N GLY A 118 -17.44 -7.53 7.50
CA GLY A 118 -17.77 -8.90 7.89
C GLY A 118 -17.92 -9.87 6.72
N TYR A 119 -17.33 -9.58 5.56
CA TYR A 119 -17.27 -10.53 4.45
C TYR A 119 -16.22 -11.62 4.74
N PRO A 120 -16.51 -12.92 4.48
CA PRO A 120 -15.63 -14.01 4.90
C PRO A 120 -14.26 -13.97 4.21
N GLN A 121 -13.18 -14.00 5.00
CA GLN A 121 -11.79 -13.93 4.53
C GLN A 121 -11.43 -15.08 3.57
N GLU A 122 -11.98 -16.28 3.79
CA GLU A 122 -11.72 -17.46 2.96
C GLU A 122 -12.26 -17.33 1.52
N LYS A 123 -13.11 -16.32 1.26
CA LYS A 123 -13.57 -15.97 -0.09
C LYS A 123 -12.70 -14.93 -0.78
N ILE A 124 -11.78 -14.31 -0.05
CA ILE A 124 -10.86 -13.28 -0.52
C ILE A 124 -9.47 -13.84 -0.71
N LEU A 125 -9.00 -14.63 0.26
CA LEU A 125 -7.67 -15.20 0.25
C LEU A 125 -7.58 -16.33 -0.76
N THR A 126 -6.69 -16.19 -1.73
CA THR A 126 -6.28 -17.31 -2.57
C THR A 126 -5.08 -17.98 -1.94
N HIS A 127 -5.20 -19.27 -1.65
CA HIS A 127 -4.07 -20.05 -1.14
C HIS A 127 -3.09 -20.29 -2.29
N GLY A 128 -2.11 -19.41 -2.45
CA GLY A 128 -0.91 -19.67 -3.23
C GLY A 128 0.04 -20.56 -2.43
N GLU A 129 0.57 -21.62 -3.06
CA GLU A 129 1.83 -22.18 -2.58
C GLU A 129 2.90 -21.15 -2.91
N ASP A 130 3.35 -20.41 -1.90
CA ASP A 130 4.54 -19.57 -2.07
C ASP A 130 5.73 -20.50 -2.35
N ASP A 131 6.32 -20.34 -3.54
CA ASP A 131 7.64 -20.86 -3.85
C ASP A 131 8.66 -20.11 -2.99
N LEU A 132 8.72 -20.46 -1.70
CA LEU A 132 9.66 -19.89 -0.73
C LEU A 132 11.08 -20.26 -1.14
N LYS A 133 11.74 -19.35 -1.85
CA LYS A 133 13.19 -19.42 -2.06
C LYS A 133 13.89 -19.27 -0.71
N ALA A 134 15.05 -19.91 -0.54
CA ALA A 134 15.87 -19.71 0.66
C ALA A 134 16.21 -18.22 0.84
N ALA A 135 15.69 -17.61 1.90
CA ALA A 135 15.91 -16.19 2.17
C ALA A 135 17.28 -15.96 2.83
N SER A 136 18.28 -15.62 2.01
CA SER A 136 19.59 -15.14 2.49
C SER A 136 19.53 -13.65 2.82
N LEU A 137 20.13 -13.22 3.94
CA LEU A 137 20.34 -11.78 4.24
C LEU A 137 21.59 -11.21 3.53
N GLU A 138 21.92 -11.75 2.36
CA GLU A 138 22.98 -11.24 1.51
C GLU A 138 22.51 -9.96 0.80
N PRO A 139 23.34 -8.90 0.75
CA PRO A 139 22.98 -7.70 0.00
C PRO A 139 22.81 -8.01 -1.49
N PRO A 140 21.94 -7.28 -2.19
CA PRO A 140 21.81 -7.42 -3.65
C PRO A 140 23.12 -7.08 -4.36
N GLU A 141 23.28 -7.60 -5.58
CA GLU A 141 24.46 -7.37 -6.42
C GLU A 141 24.68 -5.88 -6.70
N GLU A 142 23.58 -5.16 -6.97
CA GLU A 142 23.56 -3.73 -7.19
C GLU A 142 22.94 -3.00 -6.00
N LYS A 143 23.61 -1.94 -5.55
CA LYS A 143 23.17 -1.17 -4.38
C LYS A 143 21.81 -0.52 -4.56
N ASP A 144 21.50 -0.09 -5.78
CA ASP A 144 20.26 0.61 -6.11
C ASP A 144 19.04 -0.31 -6.13
N TRP A 145 19.23 -1.63 -6.05
CA TRP A 145 18.15 -2.61 -5.87
C TRP A 145 17.70 -2.76 -4.41
N VAL A 146 18.36 -2.06 -3.48
CA VAL A 146 17.96 -2.08 -2.08
C VAL A 146 16.66 -1.31 -1.90
N ASP A 147 15.62 -2.03 -1.49
CA ASP A 147 14.29 -1.51 -1.18
C ASP A 147 13.76 -2.02 0.18
N THR A 148 14.50 -2.90 0.86
CA THR A 148 14.16 -3.40 2.19
C THR A 148 15.37 -3.35 3.12
N ILE A 149 15.13 -3.14 4.41
CA ILE A 149 16.19 -3.14 5.43
C ILE A 149 15.85 -4.11 6.56
N ALA A 150 16.78 -5.00 6.87
CA ALA A 150 16.72 -5.83 8.06
C ALA A 150 17.69 -5.34 9.12
N SER A 151 17.32 -5.50 10.38
CA SER A 151 18.22 -5.35 11.51
C SER A 151 18.08 -6.52 12.47
N VAL A 152 19.20 -6.99 13.01
CA VAL A 152 19.24 -8.16 13.88
C VAL A 152 20.11 -7.85 15.09
N VAL A 153 19.53 -7.97 16.28
CA VAL A 153 20.26 -7.94 17.55
C VAL A 153 20.64 -9.36 17.91
N PHE A 154 21.92 -9.67 17.76
CA PHE A 154 22.53 -10.91 18.18
C PHE A 154 22.81 -10.91 19.69
N PRO A 155 23.07 -12.10 20.28
CA PRO A 155 23.55 -12.21 21.64
C PRO A 155 24.71 -11.26 21.93
N GLN A 156 24.85 -10.86 23.19
CA GLN A 156 25.80 -9.82 23.61
C GLN A 156 25.50 -8.42 23.04
N ASN A 157 24.25 -8.19 22.60
CA ASN A 157 23.76 -6.89 22.13
C ASN A 157 24.52 -6.37 20.88
N GLU A 158 24.95 -7.29 20.01
CA GLU A 158 25.56 -6.96 18.73
C GLU A 158 24.45 -6.70 17.70
N LEU A 159 24.28 -5.44 17.30
CA LEU A 159 23.37 -5.04 16.23
C LEU A 159 24.07 -5.08 14.87
N LEU A 160 23.49 -5.80 13.91
CA LEU A 160 23.88 -5.77 12.51
C LEU A 160 22.69 -5.40 11.63
N LEU A 161 22.98 -4.66 10.56
CA LEU A 161 22.03 -4.19 9.56
C LEU A 161 22.31 -4.87 8.22
N PHE A 162 21.26 -5.28 7.52
CA PHE A 162 21.37 -5.99 6.24
C PHE A 162 20.49 -5.25 5.22
N PRO A 163 21.08 -4.59 4.22
CA PRO A 163 20.33 -3.98 3.13
C PRO A 163 19.92 -5.09 2.15
N LEU A 164 18.64 -5.13 1.79
CA LEU A 164 18.00 -6.26 1.10
C LEU A 164 17.16 -5.77 -0.09
N SER A 165 16.75 -6.71 -0.93
CA SER A 165 15.88 -6.47 -2.08
C SER A 165 14.66 -7.40 -2.03
N GLY A 166 13.48 -6.87 -2.33
CA GLY A 166 12.21 -7.58 -2.25
C GLY A 166 11.46 -7.35 -0.94
N GLY A 167 10.22 -7.84 -0.86
CA GLY A 167 9.33 -7.60 0.27
C GLY A 167 9.73 -8.35 1.54
N VAL A 168 9.23 -7.88 2.68
CA VAL A 168 9.53 -8.47 4.01
C VAL A 168 9.02 -9.90 4.14
N GLU A 169 7.93 -10.22 3.46
CA GLU A 169 7.28 -11.53 3.43
C GLU A 169 8.22 -12.63 2.91
N VAL A 170 9.05 -12.31 1.92
CA VAL A 170 10.05 -13.24 1.34
C VAL A 170 11.00 -13.75 2.41
N TYR A 171 11.37 -12.90 3.36
CA TYR A 171 12.29 -13.23 4.44
C TYR A 171 11.58 -13.84 5.63
N LEU A 172 10.50 -13.20 6.09
CA LEU A 172 9.86 -13.52 7.35
C LEU A 172 8.98 -14.79 7.29
N ALA A 173 8.59 -15.25 6.09
CA ALA A 173 7.83 -16.49 5.92
C ALA A 173 8.58 -17.76 6.39
N HIS A 174 9.92 -17.72 6.47
CA HIS A 174 10.75 -18.81 6.98
C HIS A 174 10.68 -19.01 8.50
N GLY A 175 10.10 -18.05 9.23
CA GLY A 175 10.03 -18.10 10.68
C GLY A 175 11.42 -18.00 11.35
N PRO A 176 11.52 -18.32 12.65
CA PRO A 176 12.73 -18.16 13.44
C PRO A 176 13.93 -19.01 12.97
N ASN A 177 13.70 -20.02 12.13
CA ASN A 177 14.76 -20.88 11.60
C ASN A 177 15.75 -20.10 10.73
N MET A 178 15.30 -19.03 10.05
CA MET A 178 16.17 -18.17 9.24
C MET A 178 17.35 -17.60 10.03
N ILE A 179 17.20 -17.43 11.35
CA ILE A 179 18.23 -16.86 12.23
C ILE A 179 19.51 -17.69 12.21
N GLN A 180 19.39 -19.02 12.07
CA GLN A 180 20.52 -19.94 12.03
C GLN A 180 21.32 -19.84 10.73
N GLU A 181 20.68 -19.32 9.68
CA GLU A 181 21.24 -19.20 8.33
C GLU A 181 21.85 -17.81 8.08
N ILE A 182 21.72 -16.88 9.04
CA ILE A 182 22.25 -15.53 8.88
C ILE A 182 23.78 -15.55 8.87
N ASN A 183 24.36 -15.23 7.71
CA ASN A 183 25.78 -14.97 7.61
C ASN A 183 26.11 -13.54 8.06
N LYS A 184 26.68 -13.42 9.26
CA LYS A 184 27.09 -12.14 9.86
C LYS A 184 28.09 -11.34 9.02
N SER A 185 28.84 -11.95 8.08
CA SER A 185 29.80 -11.22 7.24
C SER A 185 29.13 -10.22 6.29
N TYR A 186 27.82 -10.38 6.04
CA TYR A 186 27.03 -9.46 5.24
C TYR A 186 26.44 -8.30 6.07
N GLY A 187 26.56 -8.36 7.40
CA GLY A 187 26.00 -7.38 8.31
C GLY A 187 26.87 -6.14 8.47
N TYR A 188 26.22 -4.98 8.43
CA TYR A 188 26.84 -3.67 8.65
C TYR A 188 26.55 -3.17 10.06
N LYS A 189 27.51 -2.48 10.68
CA LYS A 189 27.31 -1.83 11.99
C LYS A 189 26.54 -0.52 11.91
N SER A 190 26.47 0.07 10.73
CA SER A 190 25.71 1.29 10.45
C SER A 190 25.44 1.37 8.96
N ILE A 191 24.26 1.86 8.59
CA ILE A 191 23.84 2.08 7.21
C ILE A 191 23.18 3.44 7.09
N ALA A 192 23.61 4.22 6.09
CA ALA A 192 22.84 5.33 5.56
C ALA A 192 22.28 4.93 4.20
N LEU A 193 20.96 4.70 4.11
CA LEU A 193 20.33 4.15 2.91
C LEU A 193 20.41 5.06 1.69
N ARG A 194 20.61 6.37 1.89
CA ARG A 194 20.94 7.32 0.80
C ARG A 194 22.19 6.94 0.00
N GLU A 195 23.08 6.13 0.57
CA GLU A 195 24.30 5.63 -0.09
C GLU A 195 24.07 4.31 -0.87
N TRP A 196 22.86 3.77 -0.78
CA TRP A 196 22.46 2.51 -1.40
C TRP A 196 21.47 2.75 -2.53
N SER A 197 20.32 3.35 -2.22
CA SER A 197 19.26 3.63 -3.19
C SER A 197 18.75 5.06 -3.07
N LYS A 198 18.29 5.61 -4.19
CA LYS A 198 17.63 6.92 -4.26
C LYS A 198 16.20 6.85 -3.75
N GLU A 199 15.54 5.71 -3.95
CA GLU A 199 14.15 5.52 -3.58
C GLU A 199 14.03 5.18 -2.09
N PHE A 200 12.92 5.60 -1.49
CA PHE A 200 12.60 5.24 -0.12
C PHE A 200 12.25 3.75 -0.05
N PRO A 201 12.74 2.99 0.96
CA PRO A 201 12.46 1.56 1.05
C PRO A 201 10.98 1.26 1.21
N VAL A 202 10.55 0.15 0.63
CA VAL A 202 9.18 -0.37 0.70
C VAL A 202 8.95 -1.25 1.92
N GLY A 203 9.99 -1.59 2.69
CA GLY A 203 9.81 -2.36 3.92
C GLY A 203 11.03 -2.44 4.82
N GLY A 204 10.81 -3.00 6.00
CA GLY A 204 11.89 -3.37 6.88
C GLY A 204 11.45 -4.14 8.11
N PHE A 205 12.40 -4.86 8.71
CA PHE A 205 12.16 -5.65 9.90
C PHE A 205 13.33 -5.61 10.88
N HIS A 206 13.01 -5.79 12.16
CA HIS A 206 13.93 -5.83 13.29
C HIS A 206 13.72 -7.13 14.07
N ILE A 207 14.78 -7.90 14.25
CA ILE A 207 14.77 -9.16 15.01
C ILE A 207 15.65 -8.98 16.25
N ASP A 208 15.05 -9.10 17.43
CA ASP A 208 15.75 -9.19 18.70
C ASP A 208 15.76 -10.67 19.16
N ILE A 209 16.92 -11.32 19.01
CA ILE A 209 17.06 -12.76 19.25
C ILE A 209 16.87 -13.11 20.73
N ASP A 210 17.48 -12.32 21.63
CA ASP A 210 17.43 -12.58 23.06
C ASP A 210 16.02 -12.35 23.62
N ARG A 211 15.31 -11.33 23.13
CA ARG A 211 13.93 -11.04 23.54
C ARG A 211 12.88 -11.85 22.79
N ARG A 212 13.26 -12.57 21.74
CA ARG A 212 12.35 -13.26 20.82
C ARG A 212 11.26 -12.32 20.31
N ARG A 213 11.70 -11.18 19.75
CA ARG A 213 10.81 -10.13 19.25
C ARG A 213 11.09 -9.85 17.78
N LEU A 214 10.05 -9.88 16.96
CA LEU A 214 10.05 -9.48 15.56
C LEU A 214 9.19 -8.23 15.43
N GLU A 215 9.78 -7.17 14.89
CA GLU A 215 9.06 -5.95 14.52
C GLU A 215 9.20 -5.75 13.01
N PHE A 216 8.13 -5.35 12.32
CA PHE A 216 8.20 -5.11 10.87
C PHE A 216 7.25 -4.01 10.43
N TRP A 217 7.55 -3.41 9.27
CA TRP A 217 6.72 -2.43 8.57
C TRP A 217 6.85 -2.66 7.06
N HIS A 218 5.82 -2.29 6.31
CA HIS A 218 5.82 -2.43 4.86
C HIS A 218 4.92 -1.40 4.16
N ALA A 219 5.23 -1.12 2.91
CA ALA A 219 4.50 -0.22 2.04
C ALA A 219 3.38 -0.96 1.30
N ASN A 220 3.70 -2.10 0.70
CA ASN A 220 2.79 -2.94 -0.09
C ASN A 220 1.55 -3.34 0.72
N ASP A 221 0.42 -3.54 0.08
CA ASP A 221 -0.69 -4.25 0.69
C ASP A 221 -0.41 -5.77 0.62
N ILE A 222 -0.17 -6.40 1.77
CA ILE A 222 0.13 -7.82 1.86
C ILE A 222 -0.98 -8.48 2.68
N PRO A 223 -1.96 -9.12 2.01
CA PRO A 223 -3.09 -9.75 2.70
C PRO A 223 -2.62 -10.75 3.75
N ASN A 224 -3.24 -10.70 4.94
CA ASN A 224 -3.09 -11.69 6.02
C ASN A 224 -1.69 -11.77 6.66
N ILE A 225 -0.73 -10.93 6.26
CA ILE A 225 0.67 -11.01 6.72
C ILE A 225 0.80 -11.02 8.24
N SER A 226 0.00 -10.24 8.96
CA SER A 226 0.10 -10.15 10.42
C SER A 226 -0.26 -11.49 11.10
N HIS A 227 -1.26 -12.19 10.58
CA HIS A 227 -1.69 -13.48 11.11
C HIS A 227 -0.70 -14.59 10.72
N GLU A 228 -0.24 -14.59 9.47
CA GLU A 228 0.73 -15.58 8.97
C GLU A 228 2.04 -15.51 9.72
N LEU A 229 2.60 -14.30 9.89
CA LEU A 229 3.85 -14.14 10.63
C LEU A 229 3.71 -14.51 12.10
N LYS A 230 2.58 -14.22 12.75
CA LYS A 230 2.32 -14.72 14.12
C LYS A 230 2.31 -16.24 14.21
N SER A 231 1.81 -16.92 13.18
CA SER A 231 1.82 -18.39 13.11
C SER A 231 3.23 -18.95 12.86
N LYS A 232 3.96 -18.39 11.89
CA LYS A 232 5.32 -18.81 11.51
C LYS A 232 6.36 -18.52 12.61
N TRP A 233 6.18 -17.42 13.33
CA TRP A 233 7.03 -16.99 14.45
C TRP A 233 6.41 -17.37 15.80
N SER A 234 5.88 -18.59 15.90
CA SER A 234 5.30 -19.10 17.15
C SER A 234 6.30 -19.03 18.31
N GLY A 235 5.87 -18.48 19.44
CA GLY A 235 6.71 -18.25 20.61
C GLY A 235 7.56 -16.97 20.57
N TRP A 236 7.40 -16.13 19.56
CA TRP A 236 7.95 -14.78 19.47
C TRP A 236 6.85 -13.72 19.63
N GLU A 237 7.23 -12.55 20.12
CA GLU A 237 6.39 -11.35 20.04
C GLU A 237 6.51 -10.78 18.62
N VAL A 238 5.40 -10.76 17.86
CA VAL A 238 5.36 -10.21 16.51
C VAL A 238 4.58 -8.90 16.52
N VAL A 239 5.27 -7.81 16.16
CA VAL A 239 4.74 -6.44 16.15
C VAL A 239 4.75 -5.89 14.72
N HIS A 240 3.56 -5.58 14.22
CA HIS A 240 3.40 -4.89 12.95
C HIS A 240 3.27 -3.38 13.20
N HIS A 241 4.22 -2.60 12.68
CA HIS A 241 4.26 -1.13 12.78
C HIS A 241 3.57 -0.43 11.60
N TYR A 242 3.01 -1.17 10.65
CA TYR A 242 2.28 -0.64 9.51
C TYR A 242 3.10 0.37 8.71
N GLY A 243 2.69 1.65 8.67
CA GLY A 243 3.42 2.75 8.04
C GLY A 243 4.40 3.50 8.95
N ASP A 244 4.60 3.08 10.20
CA ASP A 244 5.56 3.68 11.13
C ASP A 244 6.97 3.08 10.91
N TYR A 245 7.62 3.48 9.82
CA TYR A 245 9.02 3.10 9.57
C TYR A 245 9.98 3.71 10.61
N GLU A 246 9.59 4.78 11.31
CA GLU A 246 10.42 5.44 12.32
C GLU A 246 10.60 4.58 13.57
N SER A 247 9.67 3.66 13.84
CA SER A 247 9.87 2.58 14.83
C SER A 247 11.19 1.83 14.62
N HIS A 248 11.59 1.59 13.37
CA HIS A 248 12.83 0.88 13.03
C HIS A 248 14.08 1.72 13.37
N LEU A 249 14.01 3.04 13.23
CA LEU A 249 15.09 3.94 13.67
C LEU A 249 15.29 3.89 15.20
N LYS A 250 14.18 3.80 15.95
CA LYS A 250 14.22 3.68 17.41
C LYS A 250 14.83 2.34 17.83
N SER A 251 14.42 1.23 17.21
CA SER A 251 14.96 -0.11 17.52
C SER A 251 16.44 -0.29 17.13
N THR A 252 16.96 0.52 16.21
CA THR A 252 18.36 0.49 15.79
C THR A 252 19.26 1.53 16.47
N ALA A 253 18.71 2.30 17.44
CA ALA A 253 19.42 3.34 18.18
C ALA A 253 20.23 4.31 17.28
N GLY A 254 19.69 4.63 16.10
CA GLY A 254 20.31 5.56 15.14
C GLY A 254 21.44 4.98 14.27
N GLN A 255 21.72 3.67 14.34
CA GLN A 255 22.68 3.02 13.44
C GLN A 255 22.15 2.90 12.00
N LEU A 256 20.82 2.88 11.83
CA LEU A 256 20.13 3.01 10.55
C LEU A 256 19.76 4.48 10.32
N GLN A 257 20.02 4.98 9.11
CA GLN A 257 19.52 6.25 8.61
C GLN A 257 18.79 6.01 7.27
N PHE A 258 17.52 6.42 7.20
CA PHE A 258 16.76 6.44 5.94
C PHE A 258 17.23 7.59 5.03
N GLN A 259 16.69 7.65 3.82
CA GLN A 259 16.85 8.77 2.91
C GLN A 259 16.35 10.07 3.55
N ASP A 260 16.96 11.19 3.16
CA ASP A 260 16.49 12.51 3.58
C ASP A 260 15.12 12.79 2.95
N ILE A 261 14.15 13.11 3.80
CA ILE A 261 12.78 13.38 3.35
C ILE A 261 12.63 14.88 3.11
N ASP A 262 12.64 15.28 1.84
CA ASP A 262 12.32 16.66 1.46
C ASP A 262 10.80 16.87 1.46
N GLN A 263 10.31 17.54 2.51
CA GLN A 263 8.90 17.88 2.66
C GLN A 263 8.38 18.77 1.53
N HIS A 264 9.19 19.65 0.96
CA HIS A 264 8.77 20.50 -0.15
C HIS A 264 8.58 19.68 -1.43
N GLN A 265 9.46 18.72 -1.68
CA GLN A 265 9.33 17.80 -2.81
C GLN A 265 8.10 16.91 -2.67
N LEU A 266 7.90 16.27 -1.51
CA LEU A 266 6.70 15.47 -1.24
C LEU A 266 5.40 16.27 -1.45
N LEU A 267 5.37 17.52 -1.00
CA LEU A 267 4.23 18.41 -1.21
C LEU A 267 4.02 18.78 -2.68
N ALA A 268 5.09 18.97 -3.44
CA ALA A 268 5.02 19.25 -4.87
C ALA A 268 4.48 18.04 -5.64
N ASP A 269 4.98 16.84 -5.33
CA ASP A 269 4.54 15.58 -5.95
C ASP A 269 3.07 15.31 -5.63
N LEU A 270 2.67 15.47 -4.37
CA LEU A 270 1.28 15.28 -3.97
C LEU A 270 0.34 16.29 -4.64
N LYS A 271 0.75 17.57 -4.74
CA LYS A 271 -0.02 18.59 -5.48
C LYS A 271 -0.19 18.20 -6.94
N SER A 272 0.88 17.72 -7.57
CA SER A 272 0.85 17.24 -8.95
C SER A 272 -0.16 16.12 -9.11
N GLN A 273 -0.06 15.06 -8.29
CA GLN A 273 -0.96 13.90 -8.35
C GLN A 273 -2.44 14.26 -8.14
N LEU A 274 -2.75 15.11 -7.14
CA LEU A 274 -4.13 15.49 -6.81
C LEU A 274 -4.76 16.41 -7.87
N LEU A 275 -3.98 17.33 -8.44
CA LEU A 275 -4.47 18.33 -9.40
C LEU A 275 -4.36 17.88 -10.86
N TRP A 276 -3.60 16.83 -11.15
CA TRP A 276 -3.49 16.25 -12.48
C TRP A 276 -4.87 15.83 -13.01
N GLU A 277 -5.11 15.96 -14.31
CA GLU A 277 -6.31 15.45 -14.95
C GLU A 277 -5.95 14.18 -15.75
N SER A 278 -6.55 13.06 -15.35
CA SER A 278 -6.31 11.77 -15.99
C SER A 278 -6.96 11.74 -17.38
N SER A 279 -6.26 11.15 -18.34
CA SER A 279 -6.84 10.81 -19.64
C SER A 279 -7.86 9.67 -19.49
N ASN A 280 -8.81 9.57 -20.41
CA ASN A 280 -9.74 8.46 -20.44
C ASN A 280 -9.01 7.18 -20.92
N PRO A 281 -8.86 6.13 -20.08
CA PRO A 281 -8.16 4.91 -20.47
C PRO A 281 -8.86 4.18 -21.63
N VAL A 282 -10.16 4.38 -21.81
CA VAL A 282 -10.92 3.80 -22.93
C VAL A 282 -10.42 4.34 -24.28
N ASP A 283 -9.94 5.59 -24.33
CA ASP A 283 -9.42 6.18 -25.56
C ASP A 283 -8.10 5.49 -25.97
N ALA A 284 -7.21 5.24 -25.01
CA ALA A 284 -5.97 4.51 -25.23
C ALA A 284 -6.24 3.07 -25.67
N LEU A 285 -7.20 2.40 -25.02
CA LEU A 285 -7.60 1.04 -25.34
C LEU A 285 -8.21 0.94 -26.75
N THR A 286 -9.04 1.90 -27.12
CA THR A 286 -9.62 2.02 -28.47
C THR A 286 -8.53 2.24 -29.53
N CYS A 287 -7.56 3.12 -29.24
CA CYS A 287 -6.42 3.36 -30.13
C CYS A 287 -5.58 2.09 -30.34
N PHE A 288 -5.30 1.36 -29.26
CA PHE A 288 -4.58 0.09 -29.32
C PHE A 288 -5.34 -0.94 -30.16
N ALA A 289 -6.61 -1.19 -29.85
CA ALA A 289 -7.43 -2.16 -30.58
C ALA A 289 -7.51 -1.86 -32.08
N LYS A 290 -7.60 -0.57 -32.44
CA LYS A 290 -7.59 -0.15 -33.84
C LYS A 290 -6.27 -0.48 -34.55
N LYS A 291 -5.13 -0.21 -33.92
CA LYS A 291 -3.79 -0.54 -34.48
C LYS A 291 -3.60 -2.04 -34.68
N GLU A 292 -4.05 -2.84 -33.71
CA GLU A 292 -3.95 -4.30 -33.79
C GLU A 292 -4.84 -4.87 -34.90
N ALA A 293 -6.05 -4.34 -35.05
CA ALA A 293 -6.96 -4.70 -36.14
C ALA A 293 -6.37 -4.31 -37.52
N GLU A 294 -5.76 -3.12 -37.63
CA GLU A 294 -5.05 -2.68 -38.84
C GLU A 294 -3.83 -3.58 -39.17
N ALA A 295 -3.22 -4.20 -38.16
CA ALA A 295 -2.17 -5.21 -38.31
C ALA A 295 -2.71 -6.63 -38.61
N GLY A 296 -4.03 -6.79 -38.80
CA GLY A 296 -4.67 -8.07 -39.12
C GLY A 296 -4.82 -9.03 -37.94
N ARG A 297 -4.64 -8.55 -36.70
CA ARG A 297 -4.82 -9.36 -35.49
C ARG A 297 -6.24 -9.24 -34.97
N ASN A 298 -6.75 -10.32 -34.39
CA ASN A 298 -8.05 -10.31 -33.69
C ASN A 298 -7.84 -9.87 -32.24
N VAL A 299 -8.62 -8.91 -31.76
CA VAL A 299 -8.55 -8.39 -30.40
C VAL A 299 -9.88 -8.55 -29.71
N GLU A 300 -9.87 -9.24 -28.57
CA GLU A 300 -11.01 -9.33 -27.66
C GLU A 300 -10.80 -8.35 -26.49
N ILE A 301 -11.80 -7.51 -26.24
CA ILE A 301 -11.78 -6.53 -25.15
C ILE A 301 -12.80 -6.94 -24.11
N ASN A 302 -12.37 -6.98 -22.84
CA ASN A 302 -13.27 -7.20 -21.73
C ASN A 302 -14.34 -6.08 -21.70
N PRO A 303 -15.66 -6.39 -21.72
CA PRO A 303 -16.70 -5.38 -21.69
C PRO A 303 -16.61 -4.39 -20.51
N HIS A 304 -16.06 -4.82 -19.38
CA HIS A 304 -15.84 -3.97 -18.22
C HIS A 304 -14.78 -2.87 -18.46
N ALA A 305 -13.83 -3.11 -19.37
CA ALA A 305 -12.79 -2.17 -19.74
C ALA A 305 -13.32 -0.99 -20.59
N LEU A 306 -14.52 -1.10 -21.15
CA LEU A 306 -15.13 -0.07 -22.01
C LEU A 306 -15.89 1.02 -21.23
N ARG A 307 -15.95 0.92 -19.90
CA ARG A 307 -16.64 1.88 -19.04
C ARG A 307 -15.62 2.64 -18.18
N TYR A 308 -15.65 3.96 -18.24
CA TYR A 308 -14.82 4.84 -17.40
C TYR A 308 -15.64 6.05 -16.93
N ASP A 309 -16.15 5.95 -15.70
CA ASP A 309 -16.94 7.01 -15.07
C ASP A 309 -16.10 7.77 -14.06
N THR A 310 -16.04 9.10 -14.20
CA THR A 310 -15.32 9.98 -13.27
C THR A 310 -16.22 11.08 -12.74
N TYR A 311 -16.08 11.41 -11.46
CA TYR A 311 -16.73 12.56 -10.87
C TYR A 311 -15.73 13.71 -10.70
N LYS A 312 -15.86 14.75 -11.52
CA LYS A 312 -14.92 15.88 -11.53
C LYS A 312 -15.41 17.04 -10.68
N LEU A 313 -14.59 17.43 -9.69
CA LEU A 313 -14.67 18.77 -9.09
C LEU A 313 -13.96 19.80 -9.96
N ALA A 314 -14.48 21.03 -9.97
CA ALA A 314 -13.84 22.13 -10.66
C ALA A 314 -12.42 22.38 -10.11
N SER A 315 -11.45 22.57 -11.01
CA SER A 315 -10.03 22.77 -10.65
C SER A 315 -9.82 23.88 -9.61
N LYS A 316 -10.59 24.97 -9.70
CA LYS A 316 -10.56 26.07 -8.71
C LYS A 316 -10.91 25.59 -7.30
N ILE A 317 -11.98 24.79 -7.17
CA ILE A 317 -12.42 24.24 -5.88
C ILE A 317 -11.35 23.30 -5.31
N LYS A 318 -10.78 22.42 -6.15
CA LYS A 318 -9.69 21.52 -5.75
C LYS A 318 -8.50 22.30 -5.19
N LYS A 319 -8.06 23.35 -5.88
CA LYS A 319 -6.95 24.21 -5.43
C LYS A 319 -7.25 24.90 -4.10
N GLU A 320 -8.47 25.43 -3.93
CA GLU A 320 -8.88 26.10 -2.68
C GLU A 320 -8.99 25.12 -1.50
N MET A 321 -9.47 23.89 -1.72
CA MET A 321 -9.53 22.85 -0.70
C MET A 321 -8.13 22.40 -0.29
N LEU A 322 -7.27 22.12 -1.27
CA LEU A 322 -5.90 21.70 -1.02
C LEU A 322 -5.10 22.78 -0.29
N GLN A 323 -5.24 24.04 -0.70
CA GLN A 323 -4.58 25.17 -0.02
C GLN A 323 -4.99 25.26 1.45
N ARG A 324 -6.28 25.12 1.76
CA ARG A 324 -6.79 25.10 3.14
C ARG A 324 -6.25 23.93 3.94
N ALA A 325 -6.16 22.73 3.35
CA ALA A 325 -5.57 21.58 4.04
C ALA A 325 -4.08 21.80 4.34
N LEU A 326 -3.33 22.41 3.43
CA LEU A 326 -1.91 22.70 3.62
C LEU A 326 -1.64 23.68 4.77
N GLU A 327 -2.47 24.72 4.89
CA GLU A 327 -2.39 25.73 5.97
C GLU A 327 -2.63 25.15 7.37
N SER A 328 -3.16 23.93 7.47
CA SER A 328 -3.43 23.26 8.75
C SER A 328 -2.38 22.20 9.14
N VAL A 329 -1.41 21.92 8.26
CA VAL A 329 -0.37 20.89 8.46
C VAL A 329 1.03 21.49 8.54
N LEU A 330 1.23 22.66 7.92
CA LEU A 330 2.40 23.53 8.04
C LEU A 330 2.19 24.54 9.17
#